data_AF-A0A8H7FQY8-F1
#
_entry.id   AF-A0A8H7FQY8-F1
#
_cell.length_a   1.000
_cell.length_b   1.000
_cell.length_c   1.000
_cell.angle_alpha   90.00
_cell.angle_beta   90.00
_cell.angle_gamma   90.00
#
_symmetry.space_group_name_H-M   'P 1'
#
loop_
_entity.id
_entity.type
_entity.pdbx_description
1 polymer ?
#
loop_
_entity_poly.entity_id
_entity_poly.type
_entity_poly.pdbx_seq_one_letter_code
_entity_poly.pdbx_strand_id
1 'polypeptide(L)'
;MGTTLPTSLPINLHCGLLVVPMDYSKPISSSNNITLGFAMRRPEKPKGLLNFNPGGPNSEVASYAWAFSLNISSENLFTGLEDFDFLAMDTRGTYQSNPLNCSFDNLTFPSYIPSTKEEFTSYQSLTSTFAQSCIDGSTPPGIVEFVSSADTIQDLNSLRVALGYEKMSHLGISYGTVSGALYASTYPQHVESFVIDAILPRSISNVDLATYQISAVNRLLLRADAYCLNDTSCPFHGEGKGAIPKAFAAVVAQAAAGNTSNTNVSASDVRAMVTQAYLALNSNFPGLNDALHGALNGNWTALQWAGAYGPAYMQGMFPALTTLCLDQRVSFLYAPFEPVLTIATDIDNNTWEGFQALTKAAFEVDTAKIEYSQDLSVIGLCGGWPWHGNSNVPIVQKVPILLVTSDFDLNTPTESATLEFKLANQSTLVVRHGDDHGTVICAARSVEIEFLRTGKFPKATNETYVTVYEPGSTRAKIPSPYDVPVGPAAGDIY
;
A
#
# COMPACT_ATOMS: atom_id res chain seq x y z
N MET A 1 -0.97 8.75 -24.04
CA MET A 1 -0.32 9.51 -25.14
C MET A 1 1.01 8.85 -25.44
N GLY A 2 1.37 8.67 -26.71
CA GLY A 2 2.62 8.01 -27.10
C GLY A 2 3.80 8.95 -26.91
N THR A 3 4.51 8.83 -25.78
CA THR A 3 5.76 9.55 -25.55
C THR A 3 6.82 9.01 -26.51
N THR A 4 7.28 9.85 -27.43
CA THR A 4 8.41 9.49 -28.31
C THR A 4 9.67 9.53 -27.46
N LEU A 5 10.31 8.38 -27.22
CA LEU A 5 11.58 8.33 -26.49
C LEU A 5 12.66 9.07 -27.30
N PRO A 6 13.54 9.85 -26.64
CA PRO A 6 14.64 10.51 -27.33
C PRO A 6 15.59 9.50 -27.97
N THR A 7 16.23 9.87 -29.07
CA THR A 7 17.18 9.02 -29.81
C THR A 7 18.45 8.69 -29.03
N SER A 8 18.74 9.45 -27.97
CA SER A 8 19.83 9.21 -27.01
C SER A 8 19.26 9.36 -25.60
N LEU A 9 19.58 8.42 -24.71
CA LEU A 9 19.21 8.50 -23.30
C LEU A 9 19.84 9.76 -22.64
N PRO A 10 19.17 10.37 -21.65
CA PRO A 10 19.75 11.46 -20.87
C PRO A 10 21.11 11.07 -20.30
N ILE A 11 22.10 11.97 -20.38
CA ILE A 11 23.47 11.69 -19.89
C ILE A 11 23.54 11.40 -18.38
N ASN A 12 22.55 11.88 -17.63
CA ASN A 12 22.40 11.67 -16.19
C ASN A 12 21.61 10.39 -15.85
N LEU A 13 21.13 9.62 -16.83
CA LEU A 13 20.46 8.35 -16.60
C LEU A 13 21.46 7.21 -16.70
N HIS A 14 21.56 6.41 -15.63
CA HIS A 14 22.44 5.27 -15.56
C HIS A 14 21.64 4.02 -15.18
N CYS A 15 21.78 2.95 -15.94
CA CYS A 15 21.23 1.64 -15.56
C CYS A 15 22.36 0.74 -15.10
N GLY A 16 22.05 -0.16 -14.17
CA GLY A 16 23.03 -1.10 -13.64
C GLY A 16 22.42 -2.43 -13.25
N LEU A 17 23.30 -3.41 -13.13
CA LEU A 17 23.00 -4.73 -12.61
C LEU A 17 23.92 -5.01 -11.43
N LEU A 18 23.39 -5.66 -10.39
CA LEU A 18 24.18 -6.12 -9.24
C LEU A 18 23.88 -7.58 -8.97
N VAL A 19 24.92 -8.42 -8.94
CA VAL A 19 24.77 -9.82 -8.53
C VAL A 19 24.88 -9.92 -7.02
N VAL A 20 23.89 -10.53 -6.38
CA VAL A 20 23.79 -10.74 -4.93
C VAL A 20 23.45 -12.20 -4.63
N PRO A 21 23.62 -12.68 -3.38
CA PRO A 21 23.10 -13.99 -2.97
C PRO A 21 21.58 -14.07 -3.15
N MET A 22 21.06 -15.24 -3.56
CA MET A 22 19.63 -15.51 -3.49
C MET A 22 19.20 -15.66 -2.03
N ASP A 23 19.89 -16.55 -1.31
CA ASP A 23 19.78 -16.79 0.12
C ASP A 23 20.99 -16.15 0.82
N TYR A 24 20.75 -15.08 1.57
CA TYR A 24 21.77 -14.33 2.30
C TYR A 24 22.37 -15.08 3.51
N SER A 25 21.80 -16.23 3.90
CA SER A 25 22.40 -17.11 4.92
C SER A 25 23.57 -17.94 4.37
N LYS A 26 23.74 -17.96 3.05
CA LYS A 26 24.79 -18.71 2.34
C LYS A 26 25.69 -17.76 1.54
N PRO A 27 26.96 -18.12 1.32
CA PRO A 27 27.83 -17.35 0.43
C PRO A 27 27.28 -17.26 -0.99
N ILE A 28 27.56 -16.15 -1.69
CA ILE A 28 27.29 -16.02 -3.12
C ILE A 28 28.04 -17.10 -3.90
N SER A 29 27.34 -17.79 -4.81
CA SER A 29 27.91 -18.85 -5.66
C SER A 29 27.14 -18.95 -6.97
N SER A 30 27.59 -19.81 -7.91
CA SER A 30 26.87 -20.05 -9.17
C SER A 30 25.49 -20.69 -8.98
N SER A 31 25.20 -21.28 -7.82
CA SER A 31 23.91 -21.87 -7.48
C SER A 31 23.16 -21.09 -6.39
N ASN A 32 23.70 -19.97 -5.94
CA ASN A 32 23.12 -19.09 -4.92
C ASN A 32 23.38 -17.63 -5.31
N ASN A 33 22.85 -17.21 -6.45
CA ASN A 33 22.89 -15.82 -6.85
C ASN A 33 21.62 -15.42 -7.60
N ILE A 34 21.29 -14.14 -7.51
CA ILE A 34 20.34 -13.45 -8.37
C ILE A 34 21.00 -12.16 -8.87
N THR A 35 20.48 -11.63 -9.97
CA THR A 35 20.85 -10.33 -10.53
C THR A 35 19.73 -9.34 -10.23
N LEU A 36 20.09 -8.23 -9.62
CA LEU A 36 19.22 -7.09 -9.38
C LEU A 36 19.39 -6.09 -10.51
N GLY A 37 18.29 -5.54 -11.00
CA GLY A 37 18.25 -4.40 -11.91
C GLY A 37 17.89 -3.11 -11.19
N PHE A 38 18.58 -2.04 -11.56
CA PHE A 38 18.29 -0.70 -11.05
C PHE A 38 18.58 0.38 -12.08
N ALA A 39 17.95 1.53 -11.90
CA ALA A 39 18.22 2.74 -12.64
C ALA A 39 18.51 3.88 -11.66
N MET A 40 19.33 4.83 -12.11
CA MET A 40 19.69 6.01 -11.35
C MET A 40 19.65 7.27 -12.20
N ARG A 41 19.17 8.36 -11.60
CA ARG A 41 19.40 9.72 -12.13
C ARG A 41 20.53 10.36 -11.31
N ARG A 42 21.62 10.73 -11.97
CA ARG A 42 22.85 11.21 -11.32
C ARG A 42 23.24 12.62 -11.79
N PRO A 43 23.21 13.64 -10.92
CA PRO A 43 23.77 14.94 -11.24
C PRO A 43 25.31 14.89 -11.21
N GLU A 44 25.98 15.93 -11.75
CA GLU A 44 27.45 16.00 -11.74
C GLU A 44 28.04 16.03 -10.31
N LYS A 45 27.31 16.60 -9.36
CA LYS A 45 27.73 16.78 -7.96
C LYS A 45 26.60 16.37 -7.02
N PRO A 46 26.41 15.06 -6.77
CA PRO A 46 25.34 14.59 -5.90
C PRO A 46 25.57 14.99 -4.43
N LYS A 47 24.50 15.37 -3.74
CA LYS A 47 24.49 15.64 -2.29
C LYS A 47 24.50 14.36 -1.45
N GLY A 48 24.05 13.25 -2.03
CA GLY A 48 23.91 11.97 -1.36
C GLY A 48 23.10 11.00 -2.21
N LEU A 49 22.95 9.78 -1.71
CA LEU A 49 22.11 8.74 -2.29
C LEU A 49 20.68 8.87 -1.77
N LEU A 50 19.70 8.93 -2.67
CA LEU A 50 18.28 8.88 -2.33
C LEU A 50 17.66 7.64 -2.99
N ASN A 51 17.26 6.66 -2.20
CA ASN A 51 16.44 5.55 -2.69
C ASN A 51 14.97 5.92 -2.72
N PHE A 52 14.28 5.56 -3.80
CA PHE A 52 12.84 5.68 -3.93
C PHE A 52 12.19 4.29 -4.03
N ASN A 53 11.11 4.10 -3.28
CA ASN A 53 10.26 2.91 -3.39
C ASN A 53 8.78 3.36 -3.36
N PRO A 54 8.02 3.21 -4.47
CA PRO A 54 6.63 3.63 -4.56
C PRO A 54 5.65 2.66 -3.87
N GLY A 55 6.14 1.49 -3.41
CA GLY A 55 5.30 0.43 -2.87
C GLY A 55 4.74 -0.50 -3.95
N GLY A 56 3.49 -0.92 -3.77
CA GLY A 56 2.87 -2.03 -4.50
C GLY A 56 2.42 -3.13 -3.54
N PRO A 57 3.28 -4.09 -3.11
CA PRO A 57 4.68 -4.35 -3.48
C PRO A 57 4.90 -4.64 -4.97
N ASN A 58 6.18 -4.79 -5.35
CA ASN A 58 6.57 -5.33 -6.66
C ASN A 58 6.24 -4.42 -7.87
N SER A 59 6.20 -3.10 -7.67
CA SER A 59 6.11 -2.12 -8.76
C SER A 59 7.40 -2.04 -9.60
N GLU A 60 7.31 -1.60 -10.85
CA GLU A 60 8.49 -1.29 -11.69
C GLU A 60 9.17 -0.02 -11.19
N VAL A 61 10.12 -0.15 -10.28
CA VAL A 61 10.74 1.00 -9.63
C VAL A 61 11.68 1.71 -10.58
N ALA A 62 12.48 0.97 -11.37
CA ALA A 62 13.48 1.53 -12.28
C ALA A 62 12.88 2.58 -13.24
N SER A 63 11.64 2.38 -13.69
CA SER A 63 10.91 3.30 -14.56
C SER A 63 10.78 4.73 -13.98
N TYR A 64 10.80 4.90 -12.66
CA TYR A 64 10.72 6.22 -12.03
C TYR A 64 12.02 7.04 -12.22
N ALA A 65 13.19 6.40 -12.23
CA ALA A 65 14.44 7.10 -12.55
C ALA A 65 14.48 7.53 -14.02
N TRP A 66 13.88 6.73 -14.92
CA TRP A 66 13.70 7.09 -16.32
C TRP A 66 12.77 8.29 -16.46
N ALA A 67 11.58 8.22 -15.84
CA ALA A 67 10.60 9.30 -15.87
C ALA A 67 11.17 10.60 -15.30
N PHE A 68 11.95 10.52 -14.21
CA PHE A 68 12.62 11.67 -13.62
C PHE A 68 13.72 12.25 -14.53
N SER A 69 14.53 11.39 -15.17
CA SER A 69 15.60 11.84 -16.06
C SER A 69 15.09 12.44 -17.37
N LEU A 70 13.98 11.92 -17.89
CA LEU A 70 13.31 12.40 -19.10
C LEU A 70 12.38 13.60 -18.85
N ASN A 71 12.15 13.96 -17.59
CA ASN A 71 11.18 14.98 -17.19
C ASN A 71 9.76 14.68 -17.74
N ILE A 72 9.35 13.41 -17.67
CA ILE A 72 8.04 12.91 -18.12
C ILE A 72 7.22 12.26 -16.99
N SER A 73 7.71 12.30 -15.75
CA SER A 73 6.92 11.88 -14.60
C SER A 73 5.65 12.72 -14.50
N SER A 74 4.55 12.11 -14.07
CA SER A 74 3.39 12.86 -13.59
C SER A 74 3.86 13.86 -12.52
N GLU A 75 3.28 15.06 -12.56
CA GLU A 75 3.68 16.31 -11.90
C GLU A 75 4.56 16.17 -10.63
N ASN A 76 5.65 16.95 -10.59
CA ASN A 76 6.40 17.40 -9.41
C ASN A 76 6.87 16.37 -8.36
N LEU A 77 6.68 15.06 -8.55
CA LEU A 77 6.99 14.06 -7.51
C LEU A 77 8.42 14.21 -7.02
N PHE A 78 9.41 14.43 -7.89
CA PHE A 78 10.82 14.54 -7.52
C PHE A 78 11.38 15.95 -7.60
N THR A 79 10.54 16.97 -7.75
CA THR A 79 10.98 18.36 -7.79
C THR A 79 11.68 18.74 -6.49
N GLY A 80 12.87 19.32 -6.60
CA GLY A 80 13.73 19.62 -5.47
C GLY A 80 14.67 18.48 -5.07
N LEU A 81 14.61 17.31 -5.69
CA LEU A 81 15.50 16.17 -5.42
C LEU A 81 16.54 15.96 -6.53
N GLU A 82 16.67 16.91 -7.46
CA GLU A 82 17.55 16.84 -8.63
C GLU A 82 19.04 16.81 -8.27
N ASP A 83 19.38 17.23 -7.05
CA ASP A 83 20.75 17.28 -6.53
C ASP A 83 21.19 15.93 -5.90
N PHE A 84 20.32 14.91 -5.85
CA PHE A 84 20.65 13.59 -5.32
C PHE A 84 21.04 12.61 -6.44
N ASP A 85 21.90 11.65 -6.10
CA ASP A 85 21.94 10.39 -6.83
C ASP A 85 20.63 9.65 -6.49
N PHE A 86 19.65 9.78 -7.37
CA PHE A 86 18.34 9.15 -7.21
C PHE A 86 18.42 7.70 -7.67
N LEU A 87 18.16 6.76 -6.76
CA LEU A 87 18.21 5.33 -6.96
C LEU A 87 16.80 4.73 -7.00
N ALA A 88 16.55 3.92 -8.02
CA ALA A 88 15.34 3.17 -8.23
C ALA A 88 15.69 1.71 -8.55
N MET A 89 15.55 0.83 -7.56
CA MET A 89 15.89 -0.59 -7.65
C MET A 89 14.61 -1.42 -7.78
N ASP A 90 14.52 -2.23 -8.83
CA ASP A 90 13.44 -3.22 -8.93
C ASP A 90 13.64 -4.27 -7.83
N THR A 91 12.59 -4.64 -7.12
CA THR A 91 12.71 -5.65 -6.05
C THR A 91 12.99 -7.01 -6.67
N ARG A 92 13.76 -7.85 -5.97
CA ARG A 92 14.01 -9.23 -6.38
C ARG A 92 12.71 -9.97 -6.72
N GLY A 93 12.72 -10.78 -7.77
CA GLY A 93 11.52 -11.44 -8.27
C GLY A 93 10.68 -10.59 -9.23
N THR A 94 11.11 -9.37 -9.57
CA THR A 94 10.32 -8.44 -10.40
C THR A 94 11.18 -7.82 -11.51
N TYR A 95 10.54 -7.46 -12.62
CA TYR A 95 11.11 -6.68 -13.73
C TYR A 95 12.56 -7.04 -14.10
N GLN A 96 13.53 -6.15 -13.87
CA GLN A 96 14.93 -6.38 -14.23
C GLN A 96 15.71 -7.15 -13.15
N SER A 97 15.07 -7.47 -12.02
CA SER A 97 15.65 -8.14 -10.85
C SER A 97 15.21 -9.61 -10.77
N ASN A 98 15.65 -10.45 -11.72
CA ASN A 98 15.29 -11.87 -11.81
C ASN A 98 13.77 -12.10 -11.65
N PRO A 99 12.95 -11.68 -12.64
CA PRO A 99 11.50 -11.74 -12.53
C PRO A 99 11.01 -13.17 -12.35
N LEU A 100 10.04 -13.36 -11.45
CA LEU A 100 9.37 -14.65 -11.31
C LEU A 100 8.56 -14.95 -12.58
N ASN A 101 8.56 -16.20 -13.00
CA ASN A 101 7.81 -16.67 -14.16
C ASN A 101 6.65 -17.54 -13.65
N CYS A 102 5.53 -16.89 -13.40
CA CYS A 102 4.30 -17.49 -12.89
C CYS A 102 3.20 -17.44 -13.97
N SER A 103 2.23 -18.36 -13.92
CA SER A 103 1.06 -18.34 -14.80
C SER A 103 -0.15 -17.74 -14.07
N PHE A 104 -0.92 -16.92 -14.80
CA PHE A 104 -2.13 -16.25 -14.30
C PHE A 104 -3.42 -16.74 -15.00
N ASP A 105 -3.31 -17.75 -15.86
CA ASP A 105 -4.37 -18.08 -16.82
C ASP A 105 -5.64 -18.60 -16.12
N ASN A 106 -6.79 -18.00 -16.48
CA ASN A 106 -8.15 -18.32 -16.01
C ASN A 106 -8.47 -18.03 -14.55
N LEU A 107 -7.68 -17.20 -13.88
CA LEU A 107 -8.01 -16.76 -12.53
C LEU A 107 -8.84 -15.46 -12.59
N THR A 108 -9.67 -15.19 -11.58
CA THR A 108 -10.27 -13.86 -11.33
C THR A 108 -10.19 -13.57 -9.84
N PHE A 109 -9.79 -12.35 -9.47
CA PHE A 109 -9.71 -12.00 -8.04
C PHE A 109 -11.14 -12.02 -7.45
N PRO A 110 -11.40 -12.74 -6.36
CA PRO A 110 -12.76 -12.83 -5.83
C PRO A 110 -13.27 -11.48 -5.29
N SER A 111 -14.54 -11.14 -5.59
CA SER A 111 -15.20 -9.92 -5.05
C SER A 111 -15.75 -10.09 -3.63
N TYR A 112 -15.70 -11.29 -3.06
CA TYR A 112 -16.29 -11.60 -1.77
C TYR A 112 -15.23 -11.99 -0.74
N ILE A 113 -15.53 -11.79 0.55
CA ILE A 113 -14.77 -12.39 1.65
C ILE A 113 -15.37 -13.76 1.95
N PRO A 114 -14.58 -14.85 2.09
CA PRO A 114 -15.11 -16.17 2.38
C PRO A 114 -16.05 -16.20 3.58
N SER A 115 -17.28 -16.63 3.34
CA SER A 115 -18.35 -16.82 4.33
C SER A 115 -18.63 -18.29 4.60
N THR A 116 -18.09 -19.18 3.77
CA THR A 116 -18.15 -20.64 3.90
C THR A 116 -16.76 -21.29 3.83
N LYS A 117 -16.66 -22.53 4.32
CA LYS A 117 -15.42 -23.30 4.25
C LYS A 117 -15.01 -23.61 2.81
N GLU A 118 -15.99 -23.83 1.94
CA GLU A 118 -15.80 -24.08 0.52
C GLU A 118 -15.20 -22.86 -0.18
N GLU A 119 -15.71 -21.66 0.09
CA GLU A 119 -15.16 -20.40 -0.40
C GLU A 119 -13.72 -20.16 0.09
N PHE A 120 -13.44 -20.45 1.36
CA PHE A 120 -12.09 -20.33 1.94
C PHE A 120 -11.11 -21.31 1.30
N THR A 121 -11.53 -22.56 1.08
CA THR A 121 -10.72 -23.57 0.38
C THR A 121 -10.44 -23.15 -1.08
N SER A 122 -11.41 -22.49 -1.72
CA SER A 122 -11.25 -21.95 -3.07
C SER A 122 -10.20 -20.85 -3.11
N TYR A 123 -10.22 -19.93 -2.14
CA TYR A 123 -9.20 -18.92 -1.94
C TYR A 123 -7.79 -19.53 -1.83
N GLN A 124 -7.61 -20.52 -0.96
CA GLN A 124 -6.32 -21.19 -0.78
C GLN A 124 -5.87 -21.89 -2.06
N SER A 125 -6.80 -22.57 -2.75
CA SER A 125 -6.50 -23.29 -4.00
C SER A 125 -6.00 -22.36 -5.10
N LEU A 126 -6.60 -21.16 -5.24
CA LEU A 126 -6.14 -20.14 -6.21
C LEU A 126 -4.67 -19.79 -5.99
N THR A 127 -4.30 -19.49 -4.75
CA THR A 127 -2.93 -19.12 -4.38
C THR A 127 -1.97 -20.28 -4.46
N SER A 128 -2.36 -21.49 -4.06
CA SER A 128 -1.51 -22.69 -4.16
C SER A 128 -1.20 -23.04 -5.63
N THR A 129 -2.18 -22.96 -6.52
CA THR A 129 -1.96 -23.14 -7.97
C THR A 129 -1.01 -22.08 -8.52
N PHE A 130 -1.21 -20.82 -8.14
CA PHE A 130 -0.32 -19.74 -8.54
C PHE A 130 1.12 -19.96 -8.04
N ALA A 131 1.30 -20.28 -6.75
CA ALA A 131 2.60 -20.56 -6.16
C ALA A 131 3.32 -21.72 -6.86
N GLN A 132 2.61 -22.80 -7.18
CA GLN A 132 3.17 -23.93 -7.92
C GLN A 132 3.64 -23.51 -9.31
N SER A 133 2.89 -22.65 -10.01
CA SER A 133 3.33 -22.13 -11.31
C SER A 133 4.63 -21.32 -11.20
N CYS A 134 4.79 -20.52 -10.13
CA CYS A 134 6.00 -19.78 -9.87
C CYS A 134 7.18 -20.71 -9.58
N ILE A 135 6.95 -21.76 -8.79
CA ILE A 135 7.96 -22.78 -8.45
C ILE A 135 8.50 -23.46 -9.71
N ASP A 136 7.59 -23.87 -10.58
CA ASP A 136 7.93 -24.63 -11.78
C ASP A 136 8.54 -23.74 -12.87
N GLY A 137 8.12 -22.48 -12.94
CA GLY A 137 8.51 -21.57 -14.01
C GLY A 137 9.73 -20.67 -13.72
N SER A 138 10.03 -20.38 -12.44
CA SER A 138 11.02 -19.36 -12.07
C SER A 138 12.46 -19.87 -12.02
N THR A 139 13.41 -18.98 -12.28
CA THR A 139 14.85 -19.27 -12.24
C THR A 139 15.63 -18.14 -11.55
N PRO A 140 16.64 -18.47 -10.71
CA PRO A 140 17.09 -19.81 -10.32
C PRO A 140 16.05 -20.58 -9.48
N PRO A 141 16.12 -21.93 -9.46
CA PRO A 141 15.20 -22.73 -8.63
C PRO A 141 15.23 -22.30 -7.16
N GLY A 142 14.05 -22.14 -6.56
CA GLY A 142 13.89 -21.73 -5.16
C GLY A 142 13.84 -20.22 -4.92
N ILE A 143 14.02 -19.37 -5.95
CA ILE A 143 13.94 -17.90 -5.79
C ILE A 143 12.63 -17.43 -5.13
N VAL A 144 11.52 -18.12 -5.39
CA VAL A 144 10.18 -17.80 -4.87
C VAL A 144 10.15 -17.77 -3.33
N GLU A 145 11.07 -18.45 -2.64
CA GLU A 145 11.18 -18.47 -1.18
C GLU A 145 11.85 -17.21 -0.61
N PHE A 146 12.59 -16.49 -1.44
CA PHE A 146 13.51 -15.43 -1.04
C PHE A 146 13.14 -14.08 -1.63
N VAL A 147 11.85 -13.81 -1.87
CA VAL A 147 11.35 -12.51 -2.40
C VAL A 147 10.67 -11.64 -1.33
N SER A 148 11.00 -11.88 -0.06
CA SER A 148 10.46 -11.10 1.06
C SER A 148 11.06 -9.68 1.13
N SER A 149 10.42 -8.79 1.90
CA SER A 149 11.03 -7.50 2.22
C SER A 149 12.34 -7.65 3.00
N ALA A 150 12.43 -8.69 3.84
CA ALA A 150 13.62 -9.01 4.63
C ALA A 150 14.84 -9.38 3.77
N ASP A 151 14.58 -9.94 2.59
CA ASP A 151 15.60 -10.21 1.60
C ASP A 151 15.91 -8.95 0.76
N THR A 152 14.89 -8.15 0.47
CA THR A 152 15.01 -6.92 -0.34
C THR A 152 15.83 -5.82 0.36
N ILE A 153 15.77 -5.65 1.68
CA ILE A 153 16.62 -4.64 2.34
C ILE A 153 18.10 -5.04 2.40
N GLN A 154 18.40 -6.35 2.33
CA GLN A 154 19.78 -6.83 2.19
C GLN A 154 20.34 -6.42 0.81
N ASP A 155 19.52 -6.57 -0.24
CA ASP A 155 19.84 -6.09 -1.59
C ASP A 155 20.14 -4.60 -1.62
N LEU A 156 19.25 -3.81 -1.02
CA LEU A 156 19.39 -2.36 -0.97
C LEU A 156 20.67 -1.94 -0.23
N ASN A 157 21.03 -2.65 0.85
CA ASN A 157 22.29 -2.40 1.55
C ASN A 157 23.51 -2.83 0.72
N SER A 158 23.47 -3.97 0.04
CA SER A 158 24.52 -4.40 -0.91
C SER A 158 24.73 -3.37 -2.01
N LEU A 159 23.64 -2.80 -2.55
CA LEU A 159 23.69 -1.78 -3.59
C LEU A 159 24.26 -0.45 -3.07
N ARG A 160 23.86 0.01 -1.88
CA ARG A 160 24.48 1.18 -1.21
C ARG A 160 25.99 1.02 -1.11
N VAL A 161 26.47 -0.14 -0.63
CA VAL A 161 27.90 -0.42 -0.47
C VAL A 161 28.61 -0.44 -1.82
N ALA A 162 28.04 -1.10 -2.83
CA ALA A 162 28.62 -1.16 -4.17
C ALA A 162 28.72 0.22 -4.84
N LEU A 163 27.76 1.12 -4.56
CA LEU A 163 27.77 2.50 -5.04
C LEU A 163 28.73 3.42 -4.25
N GLY A 164 29.34 2.93 -3.16
CA GLY A 164 30.34 3.66 -2.37
C GLY A 164 29.76 4.67 -1.38
N TYR A 165 28.47 4.58 -1.05
CA TYR A 165 27.82 5.49 -0.10
C TYR A 165 27.88 4.95 1.33
N GLU A 166 28.25 5.76 2.31
CA GLU A 166 28.21 5.36 3.73
C GLU A 166 26.78 5.30 4.28
N LYS A 167 25.95 6.24 3.87
CA LYS A 167 24.55 6.39 4.28
C LYS A 167 23.66 6.67 3.09
N MET A 168 22.36 6.54 3.30
CA MET A 168 21.34 6.73 2.28
C MET A 168 20.17 7.52 2.87
N SER A 169 19.51 8.30 2.03
CA SER A 169 18.17 8.83 2.26
C SER A 169 17.13 7.94 1.58
N HIS A 170 15.93 7.86 2.11
CA HIS A 170 14.86 7.00 1.57
C HIS A 170 13.56 7.78 1.47
N LEU A 171 12.87 7.62 0.35
CA LEU A 171 11.48 8.01 0.18
C LEU A 171 10.68 6.76 -0.15
N GLY A 172 9.95 6.25 0.85
CA GLY A 172 9.07 5.10 0.71
C GLY A 172 7.62 5.51 0.79
N ILE A 173 6.81 5.07 -0.17
CA ILE A 173 5.36 5.28 -0.18
C ILE A 173 4.67 3.93 -0.07
N SER A 174 3.55 3.85 0.63
CA SER A 174 2.74 2.63 0.68
C SER A 174 3.56 1.44 1.19
N TYR A 175 3.57 0.31 0.48
CA TYR A 175 4.44 -0.81 0.84
C TYR A 175 5.94 -0.45 0.92
N GLY A 176 6.40 0.61 0.23
CA GLY A 176 7.75 1.15 0.37
C GLY A 176 8.08 1.67 1.77
N THR A 177 7.06 1.91 2.61
CA THR A 177 7.24 2.19 4.04
C THR A 177 7.75 0.98 4.80
N VAL A 178 7.36 -0.24 4.40
CA VAL A 178 7.88 -1.48 5.00
C VAL A 178 9.39 -1.56 4.78
N SER A 179 9.86 -1.31 3.55
CA SER A 179 11.29 -1.29 3.24
C SER A 179 12.04 -0.22 4.03
N GLY A 180 11.49 1.00 4.12
CA GLY A 180 12.10 2.10 4.87
C GLY A 180 12.21 1.79 6.36
N ALA A 181 11.12 1.33 6.97
CA ALA A 181 11.07 0.94 8.38
C ALA A 181 12.04 -0.21 8.70
N LEU A 182 12.07 -1.24 7.85
CA LEU A 182 12.91 -2.41 8.06
C LEU A 182 14.40 -2.09 7.88
N TYR A 183 14.74 -1.27 6.89
CA TYR A 183 16.12 -0.81 6.69
C TYR A 183 16.59 0.05 7.86
N ALA A 184 15.78 0.99 8.33
CA ALA A 184 16.14 1.86 9.46
C ALA A 184 16.29 1.08 10.79
N SER A 185 15.55 0.00 10.98
CA SER A 185 15.72 -0.91 12.12
C SER A 185 16.96 -1.82 12.01
N THR A 186 17.27 -2.29 10.79
CA THR A 186 18.35 -3.26 10.52
C THR A 186 19.72 -2.60 10.38
N TYR A 187 19.78 -1.43 9.74
CA TYR A 187 21.00 -0.68 9.43
C TYR A 187 20.93 0.78 9.94
N PRO A 188 20.63 1.01 11.23
CA PRO A 188 20.42 2.37 11.76
C PRO A 188 21.60 3.32 11.53
N GLN A 189 22.83 2.80 11.51
CA GLN A 189 24.04 3.59 11.25
C GLN A 189 24.17 4.08 9.79
N HIS A 190 23.39 3.51 8.87
CA HIS A 190 23.42 3.83 7.44
C HIS A 190 22.23 4.69 6.98
N VAL A 191 21.47 5.25 7.94
CA VAL A 191 20.33 6.15 7.70
C VAL A 191 20.79 7.61 7.73
N GLU A 192 20.39 8.38 6.71
CA GLU A 192 20.58 9.84 6.65
C GLU A 192 19.25 10.58 6.83
N SER A 193 18.34 10.55 5.85
CA SER A 193 17.01 11.16 5.94
C SER A 193 15.96 10.23 5.33
N PHE A 194 15.15 9.60 6.18
CA PHE A 194 14.14 8.63 5.78
C PHE A 194 12.74 9.23 5.94
N VAL A 195 11.99 9.24 4.83
CA VAL A 195 10.57 9.56 4.76
C VAL A 195 9.82 8.28 4.45
N ILE A 196 8.81 7.99 5.25
CA ILE A 196 7.82 6.95 4.95
C ILE A 196 6.41 7.55 4.96
N ASP A 197 5.76 7.54 3.81
CA ASP A 197 4.44 8.12 3.56
C ASP A 197 3.42 7.02 3.25
N ALA A 198 2.20 7.12 3.77
CA ALA A 198 1.18 6.08 3.67
C ALA A 198 1.65 4.78 4.36
N ILE A 199 1.70 4.82 5.70
CA ILE A 199 2.41 3.82 6.51
C ILE A 199 1.67 2.48 6.58
N LEU A 200 2.32 1.43 6.11
CA LEU A 200 1.98 0.03 6.39
C LEU A 200 2.90 -0.54 7.51
N PRO A 201 2.38 -0.75 8.73
CA PRO A 201 3.16 -1.23 9.86
C PRO A 201 3.25 -2.75 9.79
N ARG A 202 4.42 -3.31 10.10
CA ARG A 202 4.60 -4.78 10.22
C ARG A 202 4.37 -5.29 11.64
N SER A 203 4.35 -4.39 12.62
CA SER A 203 4.13 -4.69 14.05
C SER A 203 2.64 -4.77 14.45
N ILE A 204 1.75 -5.06 13.50
CA ILE A 204 0.29 -5.04 13.67
C ILE A 204 -0.31 -6.46 13.64
N SER A 205 -1.46 -6.66 14.29
CA SER A 205 -2.22 -7.91 14.18
C SER A 205 -3.07 -7.93 12.90
N ASN A 206 -3.40 -9.11 12.36
CA ASN A 206 -4.27 -9.20 11.18
C ASN A 206 -5.71 -8.72 11.46
N VAL A 207 -6.17 -8.82 12.72
CA VAL A 207 -7.46 -8.25 13.14
C VAL A 207 -7.41 -6.72 13.08
N ASP A 208 -6.38 -6.10 13.66
CA ASP A 208 -6.24 -4.64 13.66
C ASP A 208 -6.05 -4.10 12.25
N LEU A 209 -5.23 -4.77 11.43
CA LEU A 209 -5.03 -4.40 10.02
C LEU A 209 -6.36 -4.31 9.27
N ALA A 210 -7.17 -5.38 9.32
CA ALA A 210 -8.49 -5.40 8.69
C ALA A 210 -9.45 -4.38 9.32
N THR A 211 -9.45 -4.25 10.65
CA THR A 211 -10.30 -3.29 11.39
C THR A 211 -10.02 -1.85 10.96
N TYR A 212 -8.75 -1.49 10.79
CA TYR A 212 -8.34 -0.16 10.37
C TYR A 212 -8.81 0.13 8.95
N GLN A 213 -8.67 -0.84 8.02
CA GLN A 213 -9.14 -0.66 6.65
C GLN A 213 -10.66 -0.51 6.58
N ILE A 214 -11.41 -1.35 7.29
CA ILE A 214 -12.88 -1.25 7.38
C ILE A 214 -13.30 0.11 7.95
N SER A 215 -12.62 0.59 8.99
CA SER A 215 -12.86 1.92 9.57
C SER A 215 -12.60 3.05 8.58
N ALA A 216 -11.54 2.94 7.76
CA ALA A 216 -11.24 3.90 6.71
C ALA A 216 -12.34 3.93 5.63
N VAL A 217 -12.83 2.77 5.17
CA VAL A 217 -13.93 2.70 4.19
C VAL A 217 -15.21 3.34 4.75
N ASN A 218 -15.56 3.08 6.03
CA ASN A 218 -16.68 3.75 6.68
C ASN A 218 -16.55 5.27 6.63
N ARG A 219 -15.35 5.80 6.89
CA ARG A 219 -15.09 7.24 6.81
C ARG A 219 -15.17 7.75 5.38
N LEU A 220 -14.63 7.02 4.42
CA LEU A 220 -14.61 7.45 3.01
C LEU A 220 -16.01 7.51 2.38
N LEU A 221 -16.95 6.65 2.79
CA LEU A 221 -18.35 6.83 2.38
C LEU A 221 -18.94 8.14 2.91
N LEU A 222 -18.56 8.57 4.12
CA LEU A 222 -18.96 9.87 4.67
C LEU A 222 -18.19 11.03 4.01
N ARG A 223 -16.98 10.79 3.49
CA ARG A 223 -16.22 11.77 2.70
C ARG A 223 -16.83 11.99 1.33
N ALA A 224 -17.27 10.93 0.65
CA ALA A 224 -18.06 11.04 -0.57
C ALA A 224 -19.36 11.83 -0.36
N ASP A 225 -20.00 11.66 0.81
CA ASP A 225 -21.16 12.46 1.21
C ASP A 225 -20.79 13.94 1.46
N ALA A 226 -19.72 14.21 2.20
CA ALA A 226 -19.21 15.56 2.43
C ALA A 226 -18.83 16.28 1.13
N TYR A 227 -18.23 15.57 0.18
CA TYR A 227 -17.96 16.05 -1.17
C TYR A 227 -19.27 16.40 -1.89
N CYS A 228 -20.25 15.49 -1.90
CA CYS A 228 -21.54 15.68 -2.56
C CYS A 228 -22.32 16.91 -2.04
N LEU A 229 -22.22 17.20 -0.73
CA LEU A 229 -22.84 18.39 -0.13
C LEU A 229 -22.23 19.70 -0.63
N ASN A 230 -20.97 19.69 -1.06
CA ASN A 230 -20.29 20.87 -1.58
C ASN A 230 -20.30 20.96 -3.11
N ASP A 231 -20.69 19.90 -3.81
CA ASP A 231 -20.76 19.84 -5.26
C ASP A 231 -22.21 19.81 -5.75
N THR A 232 -22.65 20.91 -6.36
CA THR A 232 -24.01 21.05 -6.91
C THR A 232 -24.30 20.12 -8.09
N SER A 233 -23.27 19.52 -8.71
CA SER A 233 -23.45 18.52 -9.77
C SER A 233 -23.73 17.11 -9.24
N CYS A 234 -23.46 16.86 -7.95
CA CYS A 234 -23.70 15.56 -7.34
C CYS A 234 -25.20 15.20 -7.37
N PRO A 235 -25.60 14.00 -7.84
CA PRO A 235 -27.00 13.60 -7.91
C PRO A 235 -27.74 13.58 -6.56
N PHE A 236 -26.99 13.46 -5.46
CA PHE A 236 -27.54 13.40 -4.09
C PHE A 236 -27.39 14.73 -3.32
N HIS A 237 -26.94 15.81 -3.97
CA HIS A 237 -26.63 17.09 -3.32
C HIS A 237 -27.78 17.62 -2.44
N GLY A 238 -29.02 17.51 -2.92
CA GLY A 238 -30.22 17.99 -2.24
C GLY A 238 -30.74 17.11 -1.09
N GLU A 239 -30.12 15.96 -0.83
CA GLU A 239 -30.63 14.97 0.14
C GLU A 239 -30.08 15.16 1.58
N GLY A 240 -29.09 16.04 1.75
CA GLY A 240 -28.47 16.31 3.06
C GLY A 240 -27.49 15.23 3.52
N LYS A 241 -27.00 15.36 4.76
CA LYS A 241 -25.99 14.45 5.33
C LYS A 241 -26.48 13.00 5.37
N GLY A 242 -25.65 12.07 4.92
CA GLY A 242 -25.87 10.62 4.95
C GLY A 242 -26.56 10.06 3.70
N ALA A 243 -26.68 10.84 2.63
CA ALA A 243 -27.27 10.40 1.37
C ALA A 243 -26.44 9.29 0.70
N ILE A 244 -25.12 9.42 0.66
CA ILE A 244 -24.25 8.43 0.00
C ILE A 244 -24.23 7.08 0.73
N PRO A 245 -24.05 6.98 2.06
CA PRO A 245 -24.19 5.72 2.78
C PRO A 245 -25.57 5.06 2.58
N LYS A 246 -26.65 5.85 2.54
CA LYS A 246 -28.00 5.35 2.31
C LYS A 246 -28.17 4.82 0.88
N ALA A 247 -27.64 5.53 -0.11
CA ALA A 247 -27.64 5.08 -1.50
C ALA A 247 -26.85 3.77 -1.66
N PHE A 248 -25.65 3.69 -1.08
CA PHE A 248 -24.86 2.46 -1.05
C PHE A 248 -25.64 1.27 -0.47
N ALA A 249 -26.24 1.43 0.71
CA ALA A 249 -27.03 0.38 1.34
C ALA A 249 -28.22 -0.07 0.47
N ALA A 250 -28.90 0.88 -0.19
CA ALA A 250 -30.02 0.58 -1.09
C ALA A 250 -29.56 -0.17 -2.35
N VAL A 251 -28.43 0.21 -2.95
CA VAL A 251 -27.84 -0.48 -4.11
C VAL A 251 -27.42 -1.90 -3.74
N VAL A 252 -26.74 -2.10 -2.60
CA VAL A 252 -26.38 -3.44 -2.11
C VAL A 252 -27.63 -4.30 -1.90
N ALA A 253 -28.70 -3.75 -1.32
CA ALA A 253 -29.96 -4.47 -1.11
C ALA A 253 -30.66 -4.84 -2.44
N GLN A 254 -30.64 -3.95 -3.44
CA GLN A 254 -31.16 -4.26 -4.77
C GLN A 254 -30.37 -5.38 -5.45
N ALA A 255 -29.04 -5.35 -5.37
CA ALA A 255 -28.18 -6.39 -5.92
C ALA A 255 -28.40 -7.74 -5.23
N ALA A 256 -28.52 -7.76 -3.90
CA ALA A 256 -28.82 -8.97 -3.13
C ALA A 256 -30.18 -9.58 -3.47
N ALA A 257 -31.16 -8.76 -3.87
CA ALA A 257 -32.47 -9.22 -4.35
C ALA A 257 -32.48 -9.66 -5.83
N GLY A 258 -31.36 -9.55 -6.55
CA GLY A 258 -31.27 -9.82 -7.99
C GLY A 258 -31.92 -8.73 -8.87
N ASN A 259 -32.20 -7.56 -8.31
CA ASN A 259 -32.84 -6.45 -9.02
C ASN A 259 -31.82 -5.62 -9.79
N THR A 260 -31.10 -6.25 -10.72
CA THR A 260 -29.94 -5.67 -11.41
C THR A 260 -30.14 -5.45 -12.91
N SER A 261 -31.39 -5.24 -13.34
CA SER A 261 -31.74 -4.99 -14.75
C SER A 261 -31.20 -6.06 -15.73
N ASN A 262 -31.22 -7.33 -15.33
CA ASN A 262 -30.64 -8.48 -16.05
C ASN A 262 -29.12 -8.45 -16.23
N THR A 263 -28.40 -7.63 -15.46
CA THR A 263 -26.93 -7.70 -15.37
C THR A 263 -26.51 -8.69 -14.27
N ASN A 264 -25.35 -9.33 -14.44
CA ASN A 264 -24.80 -10.27 -13.45
C ASN A 264 -23.95 -9.53 -12.39
N VAL A 265 -24.56 -8.59 -11.66
CA VAL A 265 -23.92 -7.85 -10.56
C VAL A 265 -24.43 -8.39 -9.24
N SER A 266 -23.54 -8.92 -8.42
CA SER A 266 -23.86 -9.40 -7.08
C SER A 266 -23.67 -8.31 -6.01
N ALA A 267 -24.20 -8.52 -4.81
CA ALA A 267 -23.94 -7.63 -3.68
C ALA A 267 -22.43 -7.54 -3.35
N SER A 268 -21.68 -8.64 -3.49
CA SER A 268 -20.21 -8.64 -3.34
C SER A 268 -19.52 -7.79 -4.40
N ASP A 269 -20.00 -7.81 -5.65
CA ASP A 269 -19.42 -6.97 -6.70
C ASP A 269 -19.58 -5.48 -6.39
N VAL A 270 -20.76 -5.06 -5.88
CA VAL A 270 -20.99 -3.69 -5.44
C VAL A 270 -20.00 -3.30 -4.34
N ARG A 271 -19.85 -4.14 -3.31
CA ARG A 271 -18.96 -3.86 -2.16
C ARG A 271 -17.49 -3.77 -2.59
N ALA A 272 -17.05 -4.69 -3.44
CA ALA A 272 -15.70 -4.73 -3.95
C ALA A 272 -15.40 -3.56 -4.90
N MET A 273 -16.33 -3.22 -5.81
CA MET A 273 -16.18 -2.08 -6.71
C MET A 273 -16.14 -0.76 -5.94
N VAL A 274 -17.06 -0.54 -5.00
CA VAL A 274 -17.05 0.67 -4.16
C VAL A 274 -15.72 0.78 -3.42
N THR A 275 -15.24 -0.30 -2.81
CA THR A 275 -13.98 -0.28 -2.05
C THR A 275 -12.75 -0.08 -2.96
N GLN A 276 -12.61 -0.87 -4.03
CA GLN A 276 -11.36 -0.95 -4.81
C GLN A 276 -11.33 0.00 -6.01
N ALA A 277 -12.45 0.19 -6.70
CA ALA A 277 -12.48 1.00 -7.92
C ALA A 277 -12.71 2.49 -7.63
N TYR A 278 -13.38 2.80 -6.52
CA TYR A 278 -13.80 4.17 -6.21
C TYR A 278 -13.17 4.78 -4.97
N LEU A 279 -12.81 4.01 -3.96
CA LEU A 279 -12.29 4.55 -2.70
C LEU A 279 -10.79 4.31 -2.50
N ALA A 280 -10.25 3.22 -3.05
CA ALA A 280 -8.84 2.87 -2.92
C ALA A 280 -7.94 3.76 -3.81
N LEU A 281 -6.68 3.88 -3.39
CA LEU A 281 -5.64 4.70 -4.01
C LEU A 281 -6.05 6.17 -4.03
N ASN A 282 -6.52 6.66 -5.17
CA ASN A 282 -7.08 8.00 -5.31
C ASN A 282 -8.59 7.84 -5.35
N SER A 283 -9.25 8.27 -4.28
CA SER A 283 -10.71 8.27 -4.18
C SER A 283 -11.31 9.02 -5.37
N ASN A 284 -12.40 8.48 -5.92
CA ASN A 284 -13.18 9.02 -7.03
C ASN A 284 -14.63 9.22 -6.57
N PHE A 285 -14.87 10.24 -5.73
CA PHE A 285 -16.19 10.52 -5.18
C PHE A 285 -17.23 10.89 -6.25
N PRO A 286 -16.94 11.70 -7.29
CA PRO A 286 -17.89 11.93 -8.38
C PRO A 286 -18.31 10.62 -9.06
N GLY A 287 -17.34 9.79 -9.43
CA GLY A 287 -17.58 8.49 -10.06
C GLY A 287 -18.38 7.53 -9.17
N LEU A 288 -18.11 7.51 -7.86
CA LEU A 288 -18.88 6.72 -6.89
C LEU A 288 -20.34 7.18 -6.84
N ASN A 289 -20.55 8.49 -6.71
CA ASN A 289 -21.88 9.07 -6.59
C ASN A 289 -22.70 8.80 -7.87
N ASP A 290 -22.08 8.95 -9.04
CA ASP A 290 -22.71 8.63 -10.33
C ASP A 290 -23.00 7.13 -10.47
N ALA A 291 -22.10 6.25 -10.03
CA ALA A 291 -22.30 4.80 -10.07
C ALA A 291 -23.48 4.35 -9.19
N LEU A 292 -23.56 4.89 -7.96
CA LEU A 292 -24.67 4.60 -7.04
C LEU A 292 -26.00 5.14 -7.59
N HIS A 293 -26.01 6.37 -8.08
CA HIS A 293 -27.21 6.96 -8.69
C HIS A 293 -27.66 6.17 -9.94
N GLY A 294 -26.71 5.80 -10.80
CA GLY A 294 -26.95 4.97 -11.97
C GLY A 294 -27.61 3.63 -11.62
N ALA A 295 -27.07 2.93 -10.61
CA ALA A 295 -27.60 1.64 -10.18
C ALA A 295 -29.03 1.74 -9.64
N LEU A 296 -29.33 2.76 -8.82
CA LEU A 296 -30.69 3.03 -8.33
C LEU A 296 -31.69 3.32 -9.46
N ASN A 297 -31.21 3.74 -10.63
CA ASN A 297 -32.00 3.99 -11.84
C ASN A 297 -31.83 2.89 -12.90
N GLY A 298 -31.30 1.73 -12.52
CA GLY A 298 -31.23 0.53 -13.36
C GLY A 298 -29.99 0.39 -14.24
N ASN A 299 -29.01 1.31 -14.16
CA ASN A 299 -27.73 1.21 -14.84
C ASN A 299 -26.63 0.66 -13.90
N TRP A 300 -26.28 -0.60 -14.07
CA TRP A 300 -25.35 -1.33 -13.20
C TRP A 300 -23.94 -1.48 -13.76
N THR A 301 -23.66 -0.94 -14.96
CA THR A 301 -22.39 -1.16 -15.68
C THR A 301 -21.16 -0.75 -14.86
N ALA A 302 -21.28 0.33 -14.09
CA ALA A 302 -20.21 0.86 -13.26
C ALA A 302 -19.83 -0.02 -12.05
N LEU A 303 -20.68 -1.01 -11.70
CA LEU A 303 -20.49 -1.89 -10.54
C LEU A 303 -20.20 -3.35 -10.93
N GLN A 304 -19.79 -3.59 -12.18
CA GLN A 304 -19.45 -4.92 -12.67
C GLN A 304 -18.01 -5.31 -12.31
N TRP A 305 -17.85 -6.16 -11.30
CA TRP A 305 -16.55 -6.71 -10.91
C TRP A 305 -16.02 -7.75 -11.88
N ALA A 306 -16.79 -8.83 -12.12
CA ALA A 306 -16.37 -9.97 -12.94
C ALA A 306 -16.21 -9.67 -14.44
N GLY A 307 -16.49 -8.42 -14.86
CA GLY A 307 -16.22 -7.92 -16.20
C GLY A 307 -14.73 -7.64 -16.39
N ALA A 308 -14.37 -6.42 -16.81
CA ALA A 308 -12.97 -6.05 -17.03
C ALA A 308 -12.17 -5.84 -15.73
N TYR A 309 -12.84 -5.44 -14.64
CA TYR A 309 -12.14 -4.98 -13.43
C TYR A 309 -11.44 -6.12 -12.69
N GLY A 310 -12.16 -7.19 -12.31
CA GLY A 310 -11.61 -8.32 -11.56
C GLY A 310 -10.40 -8.99 -12.23
N PRO A 311 -10.44 -9.28 -13.55
CA PRO A 311 -9.29 -9.78 -14.29
C PRO A 311 -8.12 -8.79 -14.36
N ALA A 312 -8.36 -7.50 -14.56
CA ALA A 312 -7.29 -6.50 -14.58
C ALA A 312 -6.66 -6.30 -13.19
N TYR A 313 -7.49 -6.25 -12.14
CA TYR A 313 -7.07 -6.14 -10.75
C TYR A 313 -6.21 -7.33 -10.34
N MET A 314 -6.59 -8.54 -10.78
CA MET A 314 -5.80 -9.74 -10.56
C MET A 314 -4.38 -9.65 -11.12
N GLN A 315 -4.20 -9.13 -12.35
CA GLN A 315 -2.88 -9.01 -12.97
C GLN A 315 -1.91 -8.15 -12.16
N GLY A 316 -2.43 -7.16 -11.41
CA GLY A 316 -1.64 -6.36 -10.48
C GLY A 316 -1.44 -7.03 -9.12
N MET A 317 -2.47 -7.67 -8.57
CA MET A 317 -2.44 -8.16 -7.19
C MET A 317 -1.66 -9.47 -7.00
N PHE A 318 -1.71 -10.41 -7.95
CA PHE A 318 -1.05 -11.71 -7.78
C PHE A 318 0.48 -11.62 -7.72
N PRO A 319 1.17 -10.83 -8.56
CA PRO A 319 2.59 -10.57 -8.37
C PRO A 319 2.92 -9.99 -7.00
N ALA A 320 2.05 -9.16 -6.42
CA ALA A 320 2.24 -8.63 -5.08
C ALA A 320 2.08 -9.71 -3.99
N LEU A 321 1.21 -10.71 -4.19
CA LEU A 321 1.01 -11.81 -3.23
C LEU A 321 2.30 -12.57 -2.90
N THR A 322 3.24 -12.71 -3.84
CA THR A 322 4.48 -13.45 -3.60
C THR A 322 5.28 -12.84 -2.43
N THR A 323 5.31 -11.50 -2.36
CA THR A 323 5.97 -10.76 -1.28
C THR A 323 5.04 -10.59 -0.10
N LEU A 324 3.75 -10.23 -0.30
CA LEU A 324 2.80 -10.04 0.80
C LEU A 324 2.66 -11.29 1.67
N CYS A 325 2.55 -12.49 1.07
CA CYS A 325 2.40 -13.73 1.81
C CYS A 325 3.69 -14.16 2.54
N LEU A 326 4.87 -13.88 1.96
CA LEU A 326 6.16 -14.07 2.64
C LEU A 326 6.41 -13.06 3.75
N ASP A 327 5.78 -11.89 3.68
CA ASP A 327 5.92 -10.87 4.69
C ASP A 327 4.87 -11.00 5.79
N GLN A 328 3.74 -11.67 5.52
CA GLN A 328 2.64 -11.84 6.48
C GLN A 328 3.13 -12.39 7.81
N ARG A 329 2.53 -11.87 8.88
CA ARG A 329 2.86 -12.27 10.25
C ARG A 329 2.00 -13.46 10.64
N VAL A 330 2.65 -14.55 11.06
CA VAL A 330 2.02 -15.67 11.77
C VAL A 330 2.14 -15.37 13.27
N SER A 331 1.07 -14.92 13.92
CA SER A 331 1.08 -14.44 15.32
C SER A 331 1.84 -15.34 16.32
N PHE A 332 3.00 -14.90 16.81
CA PHE A 332 3.61 -15.35 18.08
C PHE A 332 4.08 -14.14 18.90
N LEU A 333 4.02 -14.24 20.23
CA LEU A 333 4.32 -13.15 21.16
C LEU A 333 5.57 -13.46 22.00
N TYR A 334 6.49 -12.50 22.07
CA TYR A 334 7.47 -12.37 23.16
C TYR A 334 7.29 -10.96 23.76
N ALA A 335 7.00 -10.87 25.06
CA ALA A 335 6.93 -9.61 25.79
C ALA A 335 7.60 -9.78 27.16
N PRO A 336 8.71 -9.08 27.44
CA PRO A 336 9.21 -8.99 28.79
C PRO A 336 8.90 -7.67 29.51
N PHE A 337 8.34 -6.62 28.87
CA PHE A 337 8.12 -5.33 29.56
C PHE A 337 6.85 -4.56 29.14
N GLU A 338 5.85 -4.59 30.04
CA GLU A 338 4.71 -3.65 30.27
C GLU A 338 3.54 -3.56 29.25
N PRO A 339 2.31 -3.19 29.72
CA PRO A 339 1.05 -3.40 29.02
C PRO A 339 0.71 -2.22 28.11
N VAL A 340 1.12 -2.32 26.84
CA VAL A 340 0.57 -1.51 25.76
C VAL A 340 -0.03 -2.45 24.72
N LEU A 341 -1.35 -2.36 24.54
CA LEU A 341 -2.21 -3.18 23.68
C LEU A 341 -2.21 -4.69 23.99
N THR A 342 -3.20 -5.12 24.79
CA THR A 342 -3.72 -6.49 24.71
C THR A 342 -4.68 -6.62 23.53
N ILE A 343 -4.15 -6.92 22.32
CA ILE A 343 -4.86 -7.48 21.14
C ILE A 343 -3.79 -8.32 20.40
N ALA A 344 -3.95 -9.58 19.98
CA ALA A 344 -5.07 -10.50 19.92
C ALA A 344 -4.61 -11.92 20.32
N THR A 345 -5.59 -12.73 20.71
CA THR A 345 -5.53 -14.19 20.75
C THR A 345 -4.87 -14.79 19.52
N ASP A 346 -4.15 -15.88 19.72
CA ASP A 346 -3.58 -16.78 18.71
C ASP A 346 -4.66 -17.25 17.73
N ILE A 347 -4.90 -16.49 16.66
CA ILE A 347 -5.81 -16.88 15.59
C ILE A 347 -4.96 -17.45 14.45
N ASP A 348 -4.97 -18.76 14.33
CA ASP A 348 -4.46 -19.45 13.13
C ASP A 348 -5.41 -19.23 11.97
N ASN A 349 -5.22 -18.12 11.27
CA ASN A 349 -6.01 -17.70 10.11
C ASN A 349 -5.72 -18.50 8.83
N ASN A 350 -4.84 -19.52 8.88
CA ASN A 350 -4.71 -20.52 7.82
C ASN A 350 -5.79 -21.61 7.93
N THR A 351 -6.52 -21.66 9.05
CA THR A 351 -7.71 -22.50 9.22
C THR A 351 -8.99 -21.73 8.94
N TRP A 352 -10.05 -22.43 8.53
CA TRP A 352 -11.36 -21.82 8.34
C TRP A 352 -11.89 -21.18 9.63
N GLU A 353 -11.75 -21.88 10.76
CA GLU A 353 -12.24 -21.43 12.06
C GLU A 353 -11.50 -20.17 12.50
N GLY A 354 -10.18 -20.08 12.29
CA GLY A 354 -9.41 -18.89 12.59
C GLY A 354 -9.73 -17.73 11.65
N PHE A 355 -9.82 -17.97 10.34
CA PHE A 355 -10.21 -16.94 9.38
C PHE A 355 -11.60 -16.37 9.68
N GLN A 356 -12.56 -17.23 10.04
CA GLN A 356 -13.91 -16.81 10.44
C GLN A 356 -13.89 -15.97 11.72
N ALA A 357 -13.11 -16.37 12.74
CA ALA A 357 -12.98 -15.61 13.99
C ALA A 357 -12.39 -14.22 13.76
N LEU A 358 -11.32 -14.14 12.94
CA LEU A 358 -10.69 -12.89 12.53
C LEU A 358 -11.68 -12.00 11.78
N THR A 359 -12.35 -12.54 10.76
CA THR A 359 -13.32 -11.82 9.93
C THR A 359 -14.45 -11.25 10.79
N LYS A 360 -14.99 -12.06 11.70
CA LYS A 360 -16.04 -11.62 12.63
C LYS A 360 -15.57 -10.46 13.51
N ALA A 361 -14.37 -10.55 14.08
CA ALA A 361 -13.81 -9.51 14.94
C ALA A 361 -13.57 -8.21 14.15
N ALA A 362 -13.00 -8.31 12.95
CA ALA A 362 -12.71 -7.14 12.12
C ALA A 362 -13.96 -6.37 11.69
N PHE A 363 -15.07 -7.07 11.37
CA PHE A 363 -16.32 -6.41 10.95
C PHE A 363 -17.16 -5.85 12.11
N GLU A 364 -16.73 -5.94 13.38
CA GLU A 364 -17.44 -5.28 14.50
C GLU A 364 -17.48 -3.76 14.35
N VAL A 365 -16.48 -3.16 13.68
CA VAL A 365 -16.43 -1.72 13.38
C VAL A 365 -17.13 -1.33 12.09
N ASP A 366 -17.73 -2.27 11.35
CA ASP A 366 -18.37 -2.02 10.06
C ASP A 366 -19.76 -1.39 10.23
N THR A 367 -19.76 -0.07 10.36
CA THR A 367 -20.98 0.73 10.52
C THR A 367 -21.78 0.87 9.23
N ALA A 368 -21.13 0.83 8.07
CA ALA A 368 -21.77 0.99 6.76
C ALA A 368 -22.19 -0.35 6.13
N LYS A 369 -21.87 -1.49 6.76
CA LYS A 369 -22.15 -2.83 6.24
C LYS A 369 -21.51 -3.06 4.88
N ILE A 370 -20.25 -2.62 4.75
CA ILE A 370 -19.42 -2.85 3.58
C ILE A 370 -19.19 -4.35 3.38
N GLU A 371 -18.95 -5.10 4.46
CA GLU A 371 -18.72 -6.56 4.43
C GLU A 371 -17.65 -6.99 3.39
N TYR A 372 -16.66 -6.13 3.17
CA TYR A 372 -15.53 -6.33 2.27
C TYR A 372 -14.27 -5.65 2.83
N SER A 373 -13.11 -6.31 2.68
CA SER A 373 -11.79 -5.76 3.02
C SER A 373 -10.74 -6.42 2.14
N GLN A 374 -9.90 -5.61 1.50
CA GLN A 374 -8.74 -6.09 0.74
C GLN A 374 -7.79 -6.90 1.61
N ASP A 375 -7.53 -6.43 2.83
CA ASP A 375 -6.62 -7.09 3.77
C ASP A 375 -7.14 -8.49 4.13
N LEU A 376 -8.45 -8.63 4.39
CA LEU A 376 -9.06 -9.94 4.60
C LEU A 376 -8.95 -10.84 3.37
N SER A 377 -9.12 -10.29 2.16
CA SER A 377 -8.91 -11.06 0.94
C SER A 377 -7.46 -11.55 0.83
N VAL A 378 -6.47 -10.68 1.03
CA VAL A 378 -5.04 -11.05 0.99
C VAL A 378 -4.70 -12.07 2.09
N ILE A 379 -5.22 -11.90 3.31
CA ILE A 379 -5.06 -12.85 4.42
C ILE A 379 -5.59 -14.23 4.03
N GLY A 380 -6.83 -14.31 3.52
CA GLY A 380 -7.43 -15.58 3.12
C GLY A 380 -6.68 -16.25 1.97
N LEU A 381 -6.20 -15.46 1.00
CA LEU A 381 -5.43 -15.97 -0.15
C LEU A 381 -4.07 -16.50 0.30
N CYS A 382 -3.37 -15.79 1.18
CA CYS A 382 -2.04 -16.19 1.64
C CYS A 382 -2.05 -17.47 2.48
N GLY A 383 -3.19 -17.90 3.01
CA GLY A 383 -3.33 -19.22 3.62
C GLY A 383 -3.09 -20.39 2.65
N GLY A 384 -3.02 -20.15 1.33
CA GLY A 384 -2.62 -21.13 0.33
C GLY A 384 -1.17 -20.98 -0.17
N TRP A 385 -0.41 -20.00 0.32
CA TRP A 385 1.00 -19.81 -0.07
C TRP A 385 1.88 -20.83 0.67
N PRO A 386 2.81 -21.56 0.00
CA PRO A 386 3.54 -22.67 0.63
C PRO A 386 4.53 -22.27 1.72
N TRP A 387 4.93 -21.00 1.74
CA TRP A 387 5.88 -20.44 2.69
C TRP A 387 5.21 -19.34 3.48
N HIS A 388 5.61 -19.15 4.73
CA HIS A 388 5.09 -18.05 5.53
C HIS A 388 6.25 -17.30 6.16
N GLY A 389 6.13 -15.98 6.14
CA GLY A 389 7.03 -15.11 6.88
C GLY A 389 6.95 -15.37 8.38
N ASN A 390 8.09 -15.32 9.04
CA ASN A 390 8.16 -15.22 10.50
C ASN A 390 8.44 -13.77 10.91
N SER A 391 7.56 -12.83 10.52
CA SER A 391 7.67 -11.43 10.95
C SER A 391 7.00 -11.21 12.31
N ASN A 392 7.41 -11.98 13.32
CA ASN A 392 6.93 -11.81 14.70
C ASN A 392 7.71 -10.79 15.50
N VAL A 393 8.74 -10.21 14.91
CA VAL A 393 9.58 -9.20 15.55
C VAL A 393 9.02 -7.83 15.19
N PRO A 394 8.50 -7.06 16.16
CA PRO A 394 8.12 -5.68 15.91
C PRO A 394 9.30 -4.91 15.30
N ILE A 395 9.03 -4.17 14.23
CA ILE A 395 10.01 -3.25 13.65
C ILE A 395 10.01 -2.00 14.53
N VAL A 396 10.98 -1.91 15.43
CA VAL A 396 11.18 -0.72 16.27
C VAL A 396 12.21 0.18 15.60
N GLN A 397 11.83 1.42 15.31
CA GLN A 397 12.75 2.40 14.74
C GLN A 397 13.79 2.81 15.78
N LYS A 398 15.07 2.60 15.45
CA LYS A 398 16.21 2.93 16.33
C LYS A 398 16.79 4.32 16.05
N VAL A 399 16.32 4.96 14.99
CA VAL A 399 16.74 6.28 14.53
C VAL A 399 15.50 7.09 14.17
N PRO A 400 15.54 8.42 14.36
CA PRO A 400 14.41 9.27 14.03
C PRO A 400 14.20 9.34 12.51
N ILE A 401 12.96 9.20 12.08
CA ILE A 401 12.54 9.29 10.67
C ILE A 401 11.30 10.19 10.54
N LEU A 402 10.95 10.60 9.33
CA LEU A 402 9.72 11.36 9.08
C LEU A 402 8.60 10.39 8.69
N LEU A 403 7.56 10.35 9.50
CA LEU A 403 6.34 9.59 9.27
C LEU A 403 5.31 10.50 8.61
N VAL A 404 4.66 10.04 7.54
CA VAL A 404 3.65 10.83 6.82
C VAL A 404 2.40 9.98 6.55
N THR A 405 1.23 10.60 6.65
CA THR A 405 -0.06 9.94 6.42
C THR A 405 -1.12 10.99 6.04
N SER A 406 -2.22 10.54 5.44
CA SER A 406 -3.45 11.33 5.32
C SER A 406 -4.50 10.86 6.33
N ASP A 407 -5.48 11.70 6.65
CA ASP A 407 -6.51 11.36 7.63
C ASP A 407 -7.40 10.19 7.20
N PHE A 408 -7.72 10.10 5.91
CA PHE A 408 -8.70 9.13 5.38
C PHE A 408 -8.12 8.17 4.34
N ASP A 409 -6.82 7.91 4.37
CA ASP A 409 -6.19 6.86 3.55
C ASP A 409 -6.92 5.51 3.73
N LEU A 410 -7.37 4.88 2.64
CA LEU A 410 -7.98 3.55 2.68
C LEU A 410 -6.92 2.45 2.78
N ASN A 411 -5.88 2.55 1.96
CA ASN A 411 -4.92 1.49 1.70
C ASN A 411 -3.95 1.34 2.87
N THR A 412 -3.58 2.46 3.48
CA THR A 412 -2.76 2.52 4.69
C THR A 412 -3.43 3.44 5.71
N PRO A 413 -4.50 2.96 6.38
CA PRO A 413 -5.31 3.76 7.27
C PRO A 413 -4.49 4.50 8.32
N THR A 414 -4.89 5.72 8.62
CA THR A 414 -4.10 6.63 9.46
C THR A 414 -3.86 6.12 10.90
N GLU A 415 -4.67 5.17 11.37
CA GLU A 415 -4.42 4.38 12.59
C GLU A 415 -3.07 3.65 12.55
N SER A 416 -2.67 3.15 11.38
CA SER A 416 -1.38 2.52 11.14
C SER A 416 -0.21 3.45 11.43
N ALA A 417 -0.28 4.70 10.92
CA ALA A 417 0.71 5.73 11.22
C ALA A 417 0.70 6.08 12.72
N THR A 418 -0.47 6.06 13.37
CA THR A 418 -0.61 6.31 14.80
C THR A 418 0.03 5.18 15.64
N LEU A 419 -0.05 3.92 15.18
CA LEU A 419 0.63 2.79 15.78
C LEU A 419 2.15 2.91 15.62
N GLU A 420 2.64 3.11 14.40
CA GLU A 420 4.08 3.23 14.10
C GLU A 420 4.70 4.43 14.85
N PHE A 421 3.99 5.57 14.94
CA PHE A 421 4.47 6.75 15.65
C PHE A 421 4.70 6.50 17.15
N LYS A 422 3.91 5.62 17.78
CA LYS A 422 4.15 5.21 19.17
C LYS A 422 5.42 4.36 19.31
N LEU A 423 5.72 3.53 18.31
CA LEU A 423 6.93 2.68 18.28
C LEU A 423 8.18 3.48 17.92
N ALA A 424 8.02 4.54 17.11
CA ALA A 424 9.08 5.42 16.65
C ALA A 424 9.07 6.75 17.43
N ASN A 425 9.22 6.69 18.76
CA ASN A 425 9.00 7.85 19.65
C ASN A 425 9.96 9.05 19.44
N GLN A 426 11.07 8.86 18.71
CA GLN A 426 12.01 9.92 18.32
C GLN A 426 11.66 10.57 16.97
N SER A 427 10.71 9.99 16.23
CA SER A 427 10.30 10.44 14.90
C SER A 427 9.30 11.59 14.97
N THR A 428 9.10 12.26 13.84
CA THR A 428 8.07 13.29 13.67
C THR A 428 6.96 12.74 12.79
N LEU A 429 5.70 13.02 13.11
CA LEU A 429 4.54 12.61 12.32
C LEU A 429 3.92 13.82 11.63
N VAL A 430 3.78 13.74 10.32
CA VAL A 430 3.06 14.70 9.48
C VAL A 430 1.73 14.07 9.08
N VAL A 431 0.63 14.75 9.40
CA VAL A 431 -0.72 14.33 8.99
C VAL A 431 -1.24 15.36 8.01
N ARG A 432 -1.49 14.92 6.78
CA ARG A 432 -2.27 15.69 5.82
C ARG A 432 -3.76 15.52 6.10
N HIS A 433 -4.49 16.62 6.11
CA HIS A 433 -5.94 16.62 6.23
C HIS A 433 -6.59 16.42 4.86
N GLY A 434 -7.20 15.26 4.66
CA GLY A 434 -7.92 14.89 3.44
C GLY A 434 -7.89 13.39 3.16
N ASP A 435 -8.30 13.05 1.94
CA ASP A 435 -8.47 11.68 1.43
C ASP A 435 -7.30 11.28 0.54
N ASP A 436 -7.34 10.09 -0.05
CA ASP A 436 -6.31 9.52 -0.93
C ASP A 436 -5.10 8.91 -0.22
N HIS A 437 -4.45 8.03 -0.97
CA HIS A 437 -3.33 7.22 -0.57
C HIS A 437 -2.00 7.97 -0.73
N GLY A 438 -1.29 8.14 0.39
CA GLY A 438 -0.10 8.96 0.46
C GLY A 438 -0.39 10.47 0.32
N THR A 439 0.68 11.26 0.22
CA THR A 439 0.60 12.73 0.27
C THR A 439 1.40 13.41 -0.84
N VAL A 440 1.77 12.65 -1.87
CA VAL A 440 2.72 13.07 -2.90
C VAL A 440 2.26 14.19 -3.84
N ILE A 441 0.97 14.55 -3.84
CA ILE A 441 0.37 15.54 -4.76
C ILE A 441 -0.09 16.83 -4.01
N CYS A 442 0.23 16.98 -2.72
CA CYS A 442 -0.44 17.98 -1.88
C CYS A 442 0.44 18.53 -0.75
N ALA A 443 -0.15 19.28 0.18
CA ALA A 443 0.53 20.19 1.11
C ALA A 443 1.68 19.55 1.93
N ALA A 444 1.59 18.26 2.28
CA ALA A 444 2.65 17.56 3.00
C ALA A 444 3.90 17.27 2.15
N ARG A 445 3.79 17.28 0.81
CA ARG A 445 4.92 16.98 -0.07
C ARG A 445 6.09 17.93 0.12
N SER A 446 5.79 19.22 0.28
CA SER A 446 6.82 20.25 0.53
C SER A 446 7.63 19.98 1.81
N VAL A 447 6.98 19.41 2.84
CA VAL A 447 7.60 19.06 4.12
C VAL A 447 8.55 17.87 3.96
N GLU A 448 8.14 16.86 3.21
CA GLU A 448 8.99 15.70 2.90
C GLU A 448 10.26 16.12 2.14
N ILE A 449 10.10 16.95 1.09
CA ILE A 449 11.23 17.42 0.27
C ILE A 449 12.20 18.25 1.11
N GLU A 450 11.70 19.17 1.94
CA GLU A 450 12.56 19.99 2.79
C GLU A 450 13.33 19.14 3.82
N PHE A 451 12.66 18.14 4.42
CA PHE A 451 13.32 17.20 5.32
C PHE A 451 14.40 16.40 4.60
N LEU A 452 14.11 15.81 3.42
CA LEU A 452 15.08 15.06 2.63
C LEU A 452 16.30 15.91 2.24
N ARG A 453 16.09 17.20 1.92
CA ARG A 453 17.17 18.11 1.51
C ARG A 453 18.02 18.62 2.66
N THR A 454 17.46 18.76 3.86
CA THR A 454 18.11 19.47 4.97
C THR A 454 18.42 18.60 6.18
N GLY A 455 17.80 17.42 6.29
CA GLY A 455 17.81 16.58 7.48
C GLY A 455 17.10 17.19 8.69
N LYS A 456 16.41 18.33 8.53
CA LYS A 456 15.74 19.03 9.63
C LYS A 456 14.29 18.65 9.70
N PHE A 457 13.87 18.09 10.84
CA PHE A 457 12.47 17.83 11.10
C PHE A 457 11.64 19.12 11.05
N PRO A 458 10.42 19.06 10.49
CA PRO A 458 9.50 20.19 10.54
C PRO A 458 9.12 20.51 11.98
N LYS A 459 8.79 21.78 12.22
CA LYS A 459 8.27 22.22 13.53
C LYS A 459 6.82 21.80 13.69
N ALA A 460 6.37 21.63 14.93
CA ALA A 460 4.95 21.43 15.20
C ALA A 460 4.10 22.54 14.58
N THR A 461 3.02 22.15 13.91
CA THR A 461 2.01 23.03 13.33
C THR A 461 0.64 22.37 13.47
N ASN A 462 -0.42 23.19 13.38
CA ASN A 462 -1.80 22.74 13.31
C ASN A 462 -2.51 23.65 12.29
N GLU A 463 -2.28 23.37 11.02
CA GLU A 463 -2.81 24.13 9.89
C GLU A 463 -4.00 23.41 9.25
N THR A 464 -4.76 24.12 8.42
CA THR A 464 -5.97 23.58 7.78
C THR A 464 -5.75 22.29 6.99
N TYR A 465 -4.59 22.14 6.34
CA TYR A 465 -4.29 21.02 5.46
C TYR A 465 -3.19 20.10 5.98
N VAL A 466 -2.42 20.53 6.98
CA VAL A 466 -1.30 19.76 7.54
C VAL A 466 -1.17 20.03 9.03
N THR A 467 -1.06 18.96 9.81
CA THR A 467 -0.63 19.01 11.20
C THR A 467 0.70 18.27 11.36
N VAL A 468 1.66 18.89 12.06
CA VAL A 468 2.94 18.28 12.40
C VAL A 468 3.01 18.00 13.90
N TYR A 469 3.27 16.75 14.24
CA TYR A 469 3.41 16.24 15.59
C TYR A 469 4.88 16.00 15.92
N GLU A 470 5.38 16.68 16.94
CA GLU A 470 6.75 16.53 17.43
C GLU A 470 6.99 15.16 18.08
N PRO A 471 8.26 14.71 18.16
CA PRO A 471 8.63 13.46 18.82
C PRO A 471 8.04 13.29 20.23
N GLY A 472 7.52 12.10 20.51
CA GLY A 472 6.93 11.74 21.80
C GLY A 472 5.55 12.36 22.10
N SER A 473 5.01 13.17 21.19
CA SER A 473 3.64 13.68 21.32
C SER A 473 2.58 12.61 21.04
N THR A 474 1.34 12.88 21.43
CA THR A 474 0.20 12.02 21.11
C THR A 474 -0.61 12.68 20.00
N ARG A 475 -0.88 11.93 18.92
CA ARG A 475 -1.75 12.38 17.83
C ARG A 475 -3.15 12.69 18.36
N ALA A 476 -3.76 13.77 17.90
CA ALA A 476 -5.17 14.03 18.14
C ALA A 476 -6.06 12.93 17.53
N LYS A 477 -7.32 12.87 17.95
CA LYS A 477 -8.30 11.98 17.33
C LYS A 477 -8.46 12.31 15.84
N ILE A 478 -8.68 11.27 15.04
CA ILE A 478 -9.02 11.43 13.63
C ILE A 478 -10.28 12.32 13.53
N PRO A 479 -10.25 13.40 12.74
CA PRO A 479 -11.36 14.33 12.64
C PRO A 479 -12.60 13.68 12.03
N SER A 480 -13.75 14.32 12.23
CA SER A 480 -14.99 13.95 11.54
C SER A 480 -14.79 14.09 10.02
N PRO A 481 -15.26 13.11 9.21
CA PRO A 481 -15.24 13.21 7.75
C PRO A 481 -15.85 14.49 7.19
N TYR A 482 -16.85 15.09 7.86
CA TYR A 482 -17.50 16.32 7.41
C TYR A 482 -16.74 17.60 7.78
N ASP A 483 -15.78 17.53 8.70
CA ASP A 483 -15.10 18.72 9.24
C ASP A 483 -13.76 18.99 8.52
N VAL A 484 -13.27 18.02 7.74
CA VAL A 484 -12.05 18.15 6.94
C VAL A 484 -12.39 18.74 5.56
N PRO A 485 -11.57 19.65 5.01
CA PRO A 485 -11.80 20.20 3.67
C PRO A 485 -11.89 19.11 2.59
N VAL A 486 -12.66 19.37 1.54
CA VAL A 486 -12.68 18.61 0.27
C VAL A 486 -12.09 19.47 -0.84
N GLY A 487 -11.78 18.86 -1.98
CA GLY A 487 -11.24 19.47 -3.17
C GLY A 487 -9.72 19.35 -3.31
N PRO A 488 -9.13 19.88 -4.40
CA PRO A 488 -7.73 19.64 -4.76
C PRO A 488 -6.71 20.03 -3.69
N ALA A 489 -6.99 21.05 -2.89
CA ALA A 489 -6.12 21.44 -1.77
C ALA A 489 -6.06 20.39 -0.65
N ALA A 490 -7.13 19.60 -0.50
CA ALA A 490 -7.21 18.48 0.42
C ALA A 490 -6.68 17.17 -0.16
N GLY A 491 -6.29 17.13 -1.43
CA GLY A 491 -5.77 15.92 -2.10
C GLY A 491 -6.61 15.46 -3.28
N ASP A 492 -7.88 15.85 -3.36
CA ASP A 492 -8.83 15.33 -4.34
C ASP A 492 -8.45 15.69 -5.79
N ILE A 493 -8.05 14.71 -6.61
CA ILE A 493 -7.47 14.90 -7.96
C ILE A 493 -8.39 14.50 -9.14
N TYR A 494 -9.72 14.59 -8.99
CA TYR A 494 -10.72 14.08 -9.97
C TYR A 494 -10.52 14.51 -11.43
#